data_AF-A0A950K9R0-F1
#
_entry.id   AF-A0A950K9R0-F1
#
_cell.length_a   1.000
_cell.length_b   1.000
_cell.length_c   1.000
_cell.angle_alpha   90.00
_cell.angle_beta   90.00
_cell.angle_gamma   90.00
#
_symmetry.space_group_name_H-M   'P 1'
#
loop_
_entity.id
_entity.type
_entity.pdbx_description
1 polymer ?
#
loop_
_entity_poly.entity_id
_entity_poly.type
_entity_poly.pdbx_seq_one_letter_code
_entity_poly.pdbx_strand_id
1 'polypeptide(L)'
;MERSLDLLETILQKTREDKLEWKEYSIGSYIAAVGPNSIIVDRTNIMLVNERGATIDVILADGRNNASLEEIHKLARHRALRVDETLASIRNTLERL
;
A
#
# COMPACT_ATOMS: atom_id res chain seq x y z
N MET A 1 13.19 -17.47 -1.97
CA MET A 1 11.73 -17.63 -2.16
C MET A 1 10.97 -17.47 -0.85
N GLU A 2 11.51 -17.93 0.29
CA GLU A 2 10.91 -17.75 1.63
C GLU A 2 10.88 -16.27 2.07
N ARG A 3 12.01 -15.56 1.96
CA ARG A 3 12.15 -14.14 2.37
C ARG A 3 11.18 -13.15 1.71
N SER A 4 10.75 -13.41 0.48
CA SER A 4 9.85 -12.52 -0.27
C SER A 4 8.40 -12.64 0.21
N LEU A 5 7.99 -13.81 0.70
CA LEU A 5 6.68 -14.01 1.33
C LEU A 5 6.64 -13.35 2.71
N ASP A 6 7.72 -13.48 3.49
CA ASP A 6 7.84 -12.82 4.80
C ASP A 6 7.72 -11.29 4.68
N LEU A 7 8.32 -10.70 3.65
CA LEU A 7 8.22 -9.26 3.38
C LEU A 7 6.79 -8.87 3.02
N LEU A 8 6.13 -9.62 2.13
CA LEU A 8 4.75 -9.36 1.73
C LEU A 8 3.79 -9.39 2.93
N GLU A 9 3.88 -10.43 3.74
CA GLU A 9 3.07 -10.57 4.96
C GLU A 9 3.35 -9.45 5.95
N THR A 10 4.62 -9.06 6.11
CA THR A 10 5.00 -7.92 6.96
C THR A 10 4.39 -6.61 6.47
N ILE A 11 4.41 -6.35 5.16
CA ILE A 11 3.83 -5.14 4.55
C ILE A 11 2.32 -5.14 4.74
N LEU A 12 1.65 -6.28 4.49
CA LEU A 12 0.21 -6.41 4.69
C LEU A 12 -0.16 -6.16 6.15
N GLN A 13 0.54 -6.80 7.09
CA GLN A 13 0.27 -6.64 8.52
C GLN A 13 0.48 -5.19 8.98
N LYS A 14 1.61 -4.57 8.63
CA LYS A 14 1.86 -3.16 8.97
C LYS A 14 0.86 -2.21 8.32
N THR A 15 0.41 -2.53 7.11
CA THR A 15 -0.67 -1.78 6.45
C THR A 15 -1.98 -1.95 7.19
N ARG A 16 -2.36 -3.15 7.66
CA ARG A 16 -3.60 -3.32 8.46
C ARG A 16 -3.53 -2.58 9.79
N GLU A 17 -2.37 -2.57 10.44
CA GLU A 17 -2.13 -1.97 11.76
C GLU A 17 -1.94 -0.45 11.75
N ASP A 18 -2.05 0.22 10.60
CA ASP A 18 -1.79 1.65 10.50
C ASP A 18 -0.37 2.11 10.85
N LYS A 19 0.59 1.24 10.56
CA LYS A 19 2.03 1.52 10.76
C LYS A 19 2.76 1.97 9.49
N LEU A 20 2.04 2.09 8.38
CA LEU A 20 2.57 2.60 7.11
C LEU A 20 1.73 3.81 6.66
N GLU A 21 2.40 4.96 6.58
CA GLU A 21 1.84 6.19 6.04
C GLU A 21 1.86 6.15 4.51
N TRP A 22 0.76 5.71 3.92
CA TRP A 22 0.61 5.64 2.47
C TRP A 22 0.28 6.99 1.85
N LYS A 23 0.93 7.30 0.73
CA LYS A 23 0.67 8.48 -0.12
C LYS A 23 0.55 8.05 -1.56
N GLU A 24 -0.22 8.80 -2.35
CA GLU A 24 -0.21 8.60 -3.81
C GLU A 24 1.17 8.99 -4.36
N TYR A 25 1.77 8.09 -5.14
CA TYR A 25 3.07 8.31 -5.77
C TYR A 25 2.92 8.68 -7.24
N SER A 26 2.06 7.93 -7.93
CA SER A 26 1.57 8.21 -9.27
C SER A 26 0.17 7.65 -9.41
N ILE A 27 -0.51 7.94 -10.52
CA ILE A 27 -1.89 7.46 -10.75
C ILE A 27 -1.96 5.94 -10.57
N GLY A 28 -2.65 5.51 -9.52
CA GLY A 28 -2.87 4.10 -9.21
C GLY A 28 -1.72 3.38 -8.49
N SER A 29 -0.66 4.10 -8.11
CA SER A 29 0.44 3.58 -7.28
C SER A 29 0.58 4.37 -5.98
N TYR A 30 1.02 3.69 -4.93
CA TYR A 30 1.12 4.26 -3.59
C TYR A 30 2.50 3.98 -3.00
N ILE A 31 3.00 4.92 -2.21
CA ILE A 31 4.30 4.85 -1.56
C ILE A 31 4.16 4.99 -0.05
N ALA A 32 4.96 4.22 0.68
CA ALA A 32 5.15 4.37 2.12
C ALA A 32 6.65 4.36 2.45
N ALA A 33 7.09 5.31 3.27
CA ALA A 33 8.46 5.34 3.76
C ALA A 33 8.65 4.31 4.90
N VAL A 34 9.77 3.60 4.88
CA VAL A 34 10.18 2.62 5.90
C VAL A 34 11.66 2.82 6.20
N GLY A 35 11.96 3.67 7.19
CA GLY A 35 13.32 4.07 7.50
C GLY A 35 13.98 4.78 6.30
N PRO A 36 15.18 4.36 5.86
CA PRO A 36 15.85 4.93 4.68
C PRO A 36 15.32 4.38 3.35
N ASN A 37 14.34 3.47 3.38
CA ASN A 37 13.79 2.83 2.19
C ASN A 37 12.34 3.25 1.98
N SER A 38 11.79 2.93 0.82
CA SER A 38 10.38 3.12 0.51
C SER A 38 9.79 1.86 -0.12
N ILE A 39 8.54 1.59 0.21
CA ILE A 39 7.72 0.57 -0.44
C ILE A 39 6.85 1.29 -1.46
N ILE A 40 6.88 0.85 -2.72
CA ILE A 40 5.98 1.30 -3.78
C ILE A 40 5.09 0.11 -4.15
N VAL A 41 3.77 0.32 -4.17
CA VAL A 41 2.79 -0.70 -4.56
C VAL A 41 1.90 -0.18 -5.69
N ASP A 42 1.70 -1.02 -6.69
CA ASP A 42 0.65 -0.88 -7.70
C ASP A 42 -0.22 -2.16 -7.71
N ARG A 43 -1.02 -2.37 -8.75
CA ARG A 43 -1.91 -3.55 -8.84
C ARG A 43 -1.17 -4.83 -9.19
N THR A 44 0.08 -4.74 -9.64
CA THR A 44 0.84 -5.85 -10.24
C THR A 44 2.12 -6.19 -9.50
N ASN A 45 2.68 -5.25 -8.72
CA ASN A 45 3.94 -5.43 -8.04
C ASN A 45 4.08 -4.57 -6.78
N ILE A 46 4.95 -5.05 -5.89
CA ILE A 46 5.50 -4.28 -4.78
C ILE A 46 7.01 -4.15 -5.01
N MET A 47 7.53 -2.94 -4.90
CA MET A 47 8.94 -2.63 -5.01
C MET A 47 9.45 -2.08 -3.68
N LEU A 48 10.59 -2.58 -3.24
CA LEU A 48 11.37 -1.95 -2.17
C LEU A 48 12.49 -1.16 -2.83
N VAL A 49 12.52 0.15 -2.61
CA VAL A 49 13.56 1.05 -3.13
C VAL A 49 14.33 1.68 -1.97
N ASN A 50 15.62 1.92 -2.16
CA ASN A 50 16.41 2.68 -1.19
C ASN A 50 16.25 4.20 -1.40
N GLU A 51 16.81 4.99 -0.48
CA GLU A 51 16.85 6.46 -0.54
C GLU A 51 17.45 7.04 -1.83
N ARG A 52 18.25 6.27 -2.56
CA ARG A 52 18.85 6.67 -3.84
C ARG A 52 17.97 6.35 -5.05
N GLY A 53 16.79 5.78 -4.81
CA GLY A 53 15.86 5.34 -5.84
C GLY A 53 16.22 4.01 -6.50
N ALA A 54 17.24 3.29 -6.00
CA ALA A 54 17.59 1.98 -6.53
C ALA A 54 16.67 0.90 -5.96
N THR A 55 16.17 0.02 -6.82
CA THR A 55 15.36 -1.13 -6.44
C THR A 55 16.21 -2.16 -5.69
N ILE A 56 15.83 -2.43 -4.45
CA ILE A 56 16.41 -3.48 -3.60
C ILE A 56 15.73 -4.81 -3.89
N ASP A 57 14.40 -4.81 -4.01
CA ASP A 57 13.61 -6.02 -4.20
C ASP A 57 12.31 -5.73 -4.96
N VAL A 58 11.79 -6.74 -5.65
CA VAL A 58 10.51 -6.69 -6.38
C VAL A 58 9.72 -7.97 -6.13
N ILE A 59 8.51 -7.82 -5.61
CA ILE A 59 7.53 -8.89 -5.49
C ILE A 59 6.50 -8.70 -6.60
N LEU A 60 6.44 -9.64 -7.53
CA LEU A 60 5.47 -9.65 -8.62
C LEU A 60 4.23 -10.45 -8.21
N ALA A 61 3.07 -10.00 -8.68
CA ALA A 61 1.83 -10.75 -8.66
C ALA A 61 2.02 -12.13 -9.32
N ASP A 62 1.84 -13.19 -8.54
CA ASP A 62 1.78 -14.58 -8.97
C ASP A 62 0.53 -15.24 -8.39
N GLY A 63 0.16 -16.42 -8.90
CA GLY A 63 -1.04 -17.13 -8.44
C GLY A 63 -1.08 -17.42 -6.92
N ARG A 64 0.04 -17.32 -6.20
CA ARG A 64 0.12 -17.56 -4.75
C ARG A 64 -0.04 -16.28 -3.93
N ASN A 65 0.44 -15.15 -4.44
CA ASN A 65 0.50 -13.89 -3.69
C ASN A 65 -0.49 -12.82 -4.17
N ASN A 66 -1.24 -13.08 -5.25
CA ASN A 66 -2.21 -12.16 -5.84
C ASN A 66 -3.20 -11.57 -4.82
N ALA A 67 -3.75 -12.41 -3.93
CA ALA A 67 -4.74 -11.97 -2.96
C ALA A 67 -4.14 -10.96 -1.96
N SER A 68 -2.96 -11.25 -1.42
CA SER A 68 -2.26 -10.37 -0.49
C SER A 68 -1.83 -9.07 -1.16
N LEU A 69 -1.34 -9.11 -2.40
CA LEU A 69 -0.96 -7.91 -3.15
C LEU A 69 -2.17 -7.02 -3.43
N GLU A 70 -3.27 -7.61 -3.88
CA GLU A 70 -4.53 -6.89 -4.11
C GLU A 70 -5.03 -6.22 -2.82
N GLU A 71 -4.93 -6.92 -1.69
CA GLU A 71 -5.33 -6.36 -0.39
C GLU A 71 -4.43 -5.20 0.04
N ILE A 72 -3.10 -5.34 -0.09
CA ILE A 72 -2.16 -4.24 0.18
C ILE A 72 -2.50 -3.03 -0.70
N HIS A 73 -2.73 -3.24 -2.00
CA HIS A 73 -3.08 -2.16 -2.92
C HIS A 73 -4.37 -1.44 -2.50
N LYS A 74 -5.41 -2.19 -2.16
CA LYS A 74 -6.70 -1.63 -1.68
C LYS A 74 -6.52 -0.82 -0.42
N LEU A 75 -5.82 -1.35 0.57
CA LEU A 75 -5.59 -0.65 1.83
C LEU A 75 -4.72 0.60 1.63
N ALA A 76 -3.63 0.49 0.86
CA ALA A 76 -2.77 1.62 0.53
C ALA A 76 -3.54 2.74 -0.16
N ARG A 77 -4.38 2.41 -1.14
CA ARG A 77 -5.29 3.36 -1.80
C ARG A 77 -6.21 4.04 -0.82
N HIS A 78 -6.90 3.25 -0.01
CA HIS A 78 -7.90 3.71 0.93
C HIS A 78 -7.33 4.75 1.90
N ARG A 79 -6.11 4.50 2.37
CA ARG A 79 -5.37 5.35 3.29
C ARG A 79 -4.79 6.58 2.62
N ALA A 80 -4.14 6.42 1.46
CA ALA A 80 -3.54 7.53 0.72
C ALA A 80 -4.58 8.57 0.29
N LEU A 81 -5.75 8.11 -0.13
CA LEU A 81 -6.84 8.98 -0.61
C LEU A 81 -7.79 9.43 0.52
N ARG A 82 -7.53 9.03 1.78
CA ARG A 82 -8.41 9.31 2.93
C ARG A 82 -9.87 9.02 2.61
N VAL A 83 -10.13 7.88 1.98
CA VAL A 83 -11.46 7.52 1.46
C VAL A 83 -12.48 7.50 2.61
N ASP A 84 -12.08 7.06 3.79
CA ASP A 84 -12.95 7.09 4.99
C ASP A 84 -13.36 8.49 5.41
N GLU A 85 -12.43 9.44 5.45
CA GLU A 85 -12.73 10.84 5.80
C GLU A 85 -13.69 11.45 4.78
N THR A 86 -13.48 11.14 3.50
CA THR A 86 -14.33 11.60 2.40
C THR A 86 -15.74 11.02 2.50
N LEU A 87 -15.87 9.71 2.70
CA LEU A 87 -17.17 9.04 2.83
C LEU A 87 -17.92 9.47 4.08
N ALA A 88 -17.24 9.63 5.22
CA ALA A 88 -17.84 10.12 6.46
C ALA A 88 -18.35 11.56 6.28
N SER A 89 -17.59 12.43 5.62
CA SER A 89 -18.03 13.80 5.30
C SER A 89 -19.26 13.80 4.40
N ILE A 90 -19.28 12.99 3.34
CA ILE A 90 -20.42 12.89 2.42
C ILE A 90 -21.67 12.41 3.15
N ARG A 91 -21.56 11.35 3.97
CA ARG A 91 -22.69 10.84 4.75
C ARG A 91 -23.27 11.91 5.68
N ASN A 92 -22.42 12.60 6.43
CA ASN A 92 -22.84 13.68 7.33
C ASN A 92 -23.54 14.82 6.59
N THR A 93 -23.13 15.13 5.35
CA THR A 93 -23.82 16.11 4.51
C THR A 93 -25.20 15.61 4.08
N LEU A 94 -25.32 14.34 3.65
CA LEU A 94 -26.60 13.76 3.22
C LEU A 94 -27.61 13.66 4.37
N GLU A 95 -27.17 13.35 5.59
CA GLU A 95 -28.03 13.28 6.79
C GLU A 95 -28.57 14.65 7.24
N ARG A 96 -28.03 15.75 6.72
CA ARG A 96 -28.44 17.13 7.02
C ARG A 96 -29.35 17.76 5.97
N LEU A 97 -29.66 17.04 4.90
CA LEU A 97 -30.61 17.43 3.85
C LEU A 97 -32.00 16.88 4.17
#